data_AF-R6ZZB0-F1
#
_entry.id   AF-R6ZZB0-F1
#
_cell.length_a   1.000
_cell.length_b   1.000
_cell.length_c   1.000
_cell.angle_alpha   90.00
_cell.angle_beta   90.00
_cell.angle_gamma   90.00
#
_symmetry.space_group_name_H-M   'P 1'
#
loop_
_entity.id
_entity.type
_entity.pdbx_description
1 polymer ?
#
loop_
_entity_poly.entity_id
_entity_poly.type
_entity_poly.pdbx_seq_one_letter_code
_entity_poly.pdbx_strand_id
1 'polypeptide(L)'
;MEFHESEFVELKEIVVEDVKKEIIAFANCDGGKLYIGIQDDGQIIGVEDADAVALQISNMVRDAIKPDLTMFLHYETLKENGEEVVCVNVQRGTERPYYIAKKGMRPEGVYVRQGYSSVPATDTAIRRMIKETDGDHFEDMRSLNQDLTFEAAKREFSSRQMEFGVQQMRTLKLMDKEGIYSNLALLLSDQCVHTIKVAVFQGTDQNVFKDRREFTGSILQQMNEVYDYIDIHNQTHATIEKLLRVEIRDYPEIAVREALLNLIVHREYSFHASGLISIFDNRLEFVSVGGLVPGVELEDVMVGISVCRNEELADVFYRLHLIEAYGTGLTKIMNAYKNTDKKPVIETTRNTFKIILPNINTGYEKKENEEIEIEEIRILNGTERRVLEYAKRYQAITKKDVANLLGVSESTALRKIKKLVKDKLLTQCGKARSTYYTLTK
;
A
#
# COMPACT_ATOMS: atom_id res chain seq x y z
N MET A 1 22.73 -55.57 10.86
CA MET A 1 22.21 -54.50 11.75
C MET A 1 20.83 -54.90 12.25
N GLU A 2 20.39 -54.40 13.41
CA GLU A 2 18.96 -54.41 13.77
C GLU A 2 18.31 -53.12 13.26
N PHE A 3 17.22 -53.24 12.52
CA PHE A 3 16.50 -52.12 11.92
C PHE A 3 15.19 -51.90 12.67
N HIS A 4 14.99 -50.69 13.17
CA HIS A 4 13.77 -50.29 13.86
C HIS A 4 13.33 -48.92 13.37
N GLU A 5 12.03 -48.76 13.13
CA GLU A 5 11.46 -47.46 12.81
C GLU A 5 11.66 -46.49 13.99
N SER A 6 11.96 -45.25 13.65
CA SER A 6 12.14 -44.17 14.61
C SER A 6 11.71 -42.85 14.00
N GLU A 7 11.76 -41.77 14.76
CA GLU A 7 11.53 -40.43 14.22
C GLU A 7 12.45 -40.08 13.03
N PHE A 8 13.62 -40.71 12.97
CA PHE A 8 14.65 -40.49 11.95
C PHE A 8 14.89 -41.70 11.03
N VAL A 9 14.13 -42.78 11.18
CA VAL A 9 14.31 -44.02 10.39
C VAL A 9 12.96 -44.52 9.92
N GLU A 10 12.84 -44.73 8.62
CA GLU A 10 11.66 -45.30 7.97
C GLU A 10 12.08 -46.55 7.18
N LEU A 11 11.27 -47.61 7.27
CA LEU A 11 11.51 -48.88 6.58
C LEU A 11 10.45 -49.08 5.49
N LYS A 12 10.88 -49.58 4.32
CA LYS A 12 9.98 -50.01 3.24
C LYS A 12 10.54 -51.24 2.56
N GLU A 13 9.68 -52.21 2.29
CA GLU A 13 10.07 -53.40 1.55
C GLU A 13 10.44 -53.06 0.10
N ILE A 14 9.61 -52.23 -0.55
CA ILE A 14 9.77 -51.82 -1.95
C ILE A 14 9.50 -50.32 -2.12
N VAL A 15 9.93 -49.76 -3.26
CA VAL A 15 9.64 -48.38 -3.62
C VAL A 15 8.15 -48.22 -3.96
N VAL A 16 7.42 -47.55 -3.07
CA VAL A 16 6.00 -47.19 -3.23
C VAL A 16 5.82 -45.67 -3.37
N GLU A 17 4.65 -45.22 -3.79
CA GLU A 17 4.33 -43.79 -3.91
C GLU A 17 4.49 -43.01 -2.59
N ASP A 18 4.26 -43.67 -1.46
CA ASP A 18 4.35 -43.06 -0.13
C ASP A 18 5.79 -42.68 0.27
N VAL A 19 6.81 -43.24 -0.40
CA VAL A 19 8.22 -42.84 -0.23
C VAL A 19 8.41 -41.33 -0.39
N LYS A 20 7.63 -40.69 -1.29
CA LYS A 20 7.67 -39.23 -1.49
C LYS A 20 7.29 -38.47 -0.22
N LYS A 21 6.28 -38.96 0.51
CA LYS A 21 5.79 -38.34 1.74
C LYS A 21 6.84 -38.44 2.84
N GLU A 22 7.49 -39.60 2.96
CA GLU A 22 8.55 -39.83 3.93
C GLU A 22 9.76 -38.95 3.67
N ILE A 23 10.22 -38.88 2.42
CA ILE A 23 11.32 -37.99 2.02
C ILE A 23 10.98 -36.52 2.29
N ILE A 24 9.77 -36.06 1.94
CA ILE A 24 9.31 -34.69 2.24
C ILE A 24 9.28 -34.44 3.75
N ALA A 25 8.75 -35.37 4.54
CA ALA A 25 8.64 -35.25 5.98
C ALA A 25 10.02 -35.13 6.65
N PHE A 26 10.98 -35.95 6.25
CA PHE A 26 12.36 -35.84 6.72
C PHE A 26 13.00 -34.52 6.33
N ALA A 27 12.88 -34.10 5.06
CA ALA A 27 13.47 -32.85 4.58
C ALA A 27 12.86 -31.60 5.24
N ASN A 28 11.56 -31.65 5.59
CA ASN A 28 10.87 -30.56 6.29
C ASN A 28 11.18 -30.50 7.80
N CYS A 29 11.57 -31.63 8.40
CA CYS A 29 11.96 -31.72 9.81
C CYS A 29 13.50 -31.76 9.93
N ASP A 30 14.05 -32.72 10.67
CA ASP A 30 15.47 -32.76 11.06
C ASP A 30 16.31 -33.72 10.21
N GLY A 31 15.79 -34.14 9.05
CA GLY A 31 16.38 -35.19 8.21
C GLY A 31 16.07 -36.59 8.74
N GLY A 32 16.62 -37.61 8.08
CA GLY A 32 16.42 -39.01 8.46
C GLY A 32 16.95 -39.97 7.40
N LYS A 33 16.72 -41.27 7.62
CA LYS A 33 17.12 -42.35 6.74
C LYS A 33 15.91 -43.18 6.35
N LEU A 34 15.78 -43.41 5.05
CA LEU A 34 14.82 -44.34 4.48
C LEU A 34 15.57 -45.59 3.99
N TYR A 35 15.17 -46.77 4.44
CA TYR A 35 15.72 -48.04 3.99
C TYR A 35 14.72 -48.76 3.09
N ILE A 36 15.17 -49.17 1.90
CA ILE A 36 14.40 -49.98 0.95
C ILE A 36 14.96 -51.41 0.90
N GLY A 37 14.07 -52.39 0.99
CA GLY A 37 14.41 -53.82 1.10
C GLY A 37 14.24 -54.38 2.52
N ILE A 38 13.55 -53.64 3.40
CA ILE A 38 13.33 -54.04 4.81
C ILE A 38 11.84 -53.91 5.13
N GLN A 39 11.25 -54.94 5.73
CA GLN A 39 9.86 -54.91 6.20
C GLN A 39 9.70 -54.08 7.47
N ASP A 40 8.46 -53.70 7.78
CA ASP A 40 8.12 -52.87 8.94
C ASP A 40 8.53 -53.53 10.28
N ASP A 41 8.67 -54.86 10.33
CA ASP A 41 9.15 -55.60 11.51
C ASP A 41 10.69 -55.68 11.63
N GLY A 42 11.40 -55.11 10.66
CA GLY A 42 12.86 -55.12 10.57
C GLY A 42 13.45 -56.31 9.80
N GLN A 43 12.62 -57.21 9.26
CA GLN A 43 13.11 -58.31 8.43
C GLN A 43 13.73 -57.81 7.12
N ILE A 44 14.96 -58.24 6.84
CA ILE A 44 15.69 -57.91 5.61
C ILE A 44 15.25 -58.87 4.51
N ILE A 45 14.68 -58.32 3.44
CA ILE A 45 14.31 -59.05 2.22
C ILE A 45 15.33 -58.77 1.10
N GLY A 46 15.85 -57.54 1.06
CA GLY A 46 16.74 -57.08 0.01
C GLY A 46 16.02 -56.53 -1.22
N VAL A 47 16.80 -56.00 -2.15
CA VAL A 47 16.35 -55.58 -3.48
C VAL A 47 17.17 -56.31 -4.55
N GLU A 48 16.55 -56.62 -5.69
CA GLU A 48 17.21 -57.33 -6.79
C GLU A 48 18.32 -56.49 -7.46
N ASP A 49 18.11 -55.17 -7.58
CA ASP A 49 19.04 -54.23 -8.20
C ASP A 49 19.00 -52.89 -7.44
N ALA A 50 20.01 -52.67 -6.59
CA ALA A 50 20.12 -51.48 -5.77
C ALA A 50 20.30 -50.19 -6.59
N ASP A 51 21.01 -50.25 -7.71
CA ASP A 51 21.25 -49.09 -8.57
C ASP A 51 19.96 -48.65 -9.27
N ALA A 52 19.17 -49.63 -9.76
CA ALA A 52 17.87 -49.36 -10.36
C ALA A 52 16.89 -48.75 -9.34
N VAL A 53 16.87 -49.24 -8.11
CA VAL A 53 16.04 -48.71 -7.01
C VAL A 53 16.45 -47.29 -6.64
N ALA A 54 17.74 -47.01 -6.49
CA ALA A 54 18.24 -45.66 -6.20
C ALA A 54 17.88 -44.67 -7.32
N LEU A 55 18.03 -45.09 -8.58
CA LEU A 55 17.65 -44.29 -9.74
C LEU A 55 16.13 -44.04 -9.79
N GLN A 56 15.32 -45.04 -9.45
CA GLN A 56 13.86 -44.91 -9.38
C GLN A 56 13.45 -43.85 -8.36
N ILE A 57 14.04 -43.87 -7.15
CA ILE A 57 13.75 -42.88 -6.09
C ILE A 57 14.22 -41.48 -6.51
N SER A 58 15.41 -41.37 -7.11
CA SER A 58 15.97 -40.09 -7.56
C SER A 58 15.08 -39.40 -8.60
N ASN A 59 14.61 -40.16 -9.61
CA ASN A 59 13.67 -39.65 -10.61
C ASN A 59 12.32 -39.29 -9.98
N MET A 60 11.82 -40.14 -9.08
CA MET A 60 10.58 -39.91 -8.36
C MET A 60 10.59 -38.59 -7.59
N VAL A 61 11.68 -38.29 -6.88
CA VAL A 61 11.86 -37.05 -6.13
C VAL A 61 11.91 -35.86 -7.07
N ARG A 62 12.77 -35.91 -8.11
CA ARG A 62 12.93 -34.82 -9.09
C ARG A 62 11.62 -34.41 -9.75
N ASP A 63 10.80 -35.39 -10.13
CA ASP A 63 9.58 -35.13 -10.91
C ASP A 63 8.39 -34.70 -10.05
N ALA A 64 8.36 -35.13 -8.79
CA ALA A 64 7.18 -34.99 -7.95
C ALA A 64 7.33 -34.00 -6.79
N ILE A 65 8.54 -33.62 -6.40
CA ILE A 65 8.80 -32.79 -5.22
C ILE A 65 9.29 -31.41 -5.65
N LYS A 66 8.74 -30.37 -5.01
CA LYS A 66 9.13 -28.96 -5.17
C LYS A 66 9.35 -28.33 -3.79
N PRO A 67 10.33 -27.43 -3.60
CA PRO A 67 11.49 -27.18 -4.46
C PRO A 67 12.32 -28.45 -4.74
N ASP A 68 13.28 -28.40 -5.66
CA ASP A 68 14.12 -29.58 -5.95
C ASP A 68 14.93 -30.01 -4.72
N LEU A 69 14.72 -31.24 -4.27
CA LEU A 69 15.35 -31.81 -3.08
C LEU A 69 16.54 -32.72 -3.41
N THR A 70 16.81 -33.00 -4.69
CA THR A 70 17.78 -34.04 -5.09
C THR A 70 19.19 -33.85 -4.54
N MET A 71 19.62 -32.60 -4.31
CA MET A 71 20.94 -32.29 -3.72
C MET A 71 21.07 -32.62 -2.23
N PHE A 72 19.97 -32.85 -1.53
CA PHE A 72 19.92 -33.19 -0.10
C PHE A 72 19.73 -34.70 0.14
N LEU A 73 19.78 -35.51 -0.94
CA LEU A 73 19.65 -36.96 -0.88
C LEU A 73 21.01 -37.62 -1.15
N HIS A 74 21.41 -38.49 -0.24
CA HIS A 74 22.59 -39.35 -0.41
C HIS A 74 22.17 -40.81 -0.38
N TYR A 75 22.59 -41.56 -1.40
CA TYR A 75 22.25 -42.96 -1.58
C TYR A 75 23.46 -43.83 -1.20
N GLU A 76 23.21 -44.88 -0.43
CA GLU A 76 24.21 -45.86 -0.03
C GLU A 76 23.61 -47.27 -0.15
N THR A 77 24.33 -48.18 -0.81
CA THR A 77 23.94 -49.60 -0.88
C THR A 77 24.62 -50.36 0.24
N LEU A 78 23.82 -50.95 1.13
CA LEU A 78 24.27 -51.76 2.24
C LEU A 78 24.14 -53.24 1.87
N LYS A 79 25.11 -54.06 2.29
CA LYS A 79 25.07 -55.52 2.12
C LYS A 79 24.87 -56.16 3.47
N GLU A 80 23.67 -56.68 3.72
CA GLU A 80 23.28 -57.25 5.01
C GLU A 80 22.72 -58.66 4.78
N ASN A 81 23.25 -59.65 5.50
CA ASN A 81 22.84 -61.06 5.38
C ASN A 81 22.89 -61.66 3.95
N GLY A 82 23.73 -61.09 3.06
CA GLY A 82 23.86 -61.53 1.68
C GLY A 82 22.91 -60.81 0.70
N GLU A 83 22.00 -59.99 1.22
CA GLU A 83 21.05 -59.18 0.46
C GLU A 83 21.52 -57.73 0.34
N GLU A 84 21.09 -57.03 -0.71
CA GLU A 84 21.37 -55.60 -0.91
C GLU A 84 20.19 -54.75 -0.41
N VAL A 85 20.48 -53.69 0.34
CA VAL A 85 19.50 -52.74 0.89
C VAL A 85 19.90 -51.33 0.47
N VAL A 86 18.95 -50.54 -0.04
CA VAL A 86 19.22 -49.15 -0.40
C VAL A 86 18.88 -48.25 0.78
N CYS A 87 19.89 -47.54 1.29
CA CYS A 87 19.73 -46.49 2.30
C CYS A 87 19.74 -45.12 1.62
N VAL A 88 18.63 -44.38 1.74
CA VAL A 88 18.52 -42.98 1.33
C VAL A 88 18.63 -42.10 2.57
N ASN A 89 19.76 -41.43 2.73
CA ASN A 89 19.96 -40.43 3.75
C ASN A 89 19.40 -39.08 3.26
N VAL A 90 18.35 -38.61 3.92
CA VAL A 90 17.66 -37.36 3.63
C VAL A 90 18.15 -36.30 4.62
N GLN A 91 18.84 -35.29 4.12
CA GLN A 91 19.21 -34.15 4.95
C GLN A 91 18.00 -33.22 5.16
N ARG A 92 18.01 -32.48 6.27
CA ARG A 92 17.11 -31.34 6.44
C ARG A 92 17.34 -30.35 5.31
N GLY A 93 16.29 -30.06 4.55
CA GLY A 93 16.41 -29.15 3.43
C GLY A 93 16.40 -27.69 3.86
N THR A 94 16.96 -26.83 3.01
CA THR A 94 17.12 -25.39 3.29
C THR A 94 15.99 -24.55 2.72
N GLU A 95 15.20 -25.08 1.78
CA GLU A 95 14.13 -24.36 1.07
C GLU A 95 12.73 -24.85 1.47
N ARG A 96 12.57 -25.23 2.74
CA ARG A 96 11.30 -25.71 3.30
C ARG A 96 10.20 -24.65 3.18
N PRO A 97 8.93 -25.00 2.91
CA PRO A 97 8.42 -26.37 2.84
C PRO A 97 8.68 -27.02 1.48
N TYR A 98 9.15 -28.26 1.50
CA TYR A 98 9.07 -29.18 0.36
C TYR A 98 7.67 -29.79 0.32
N TYR A 99 7.15 -29.99 -0.89
CA TYR A 99 5.79 -30.47 -1.11
C TYR A 99 5.67 -31.28 -2.39
N ILE A 100 4.60 -32.08 -2.48
CA ILE A 100 4.24 -32.80 -3.69
C ILE A 100 3.70 -31.79 -4.71
N ALA A 101 4.39 -31.62 -5.84
CA ALA A 101 4.10 -30.62 -6.88
C ALA A 101 2.64 -30.63 -7.32
N LYS A 102 2.05 -31.82 -7.54
CA LYS A 102 0.65 -31.99 -7.96
C LYS A 102 -0.38 -31.56 -6.91
N LYS A 103 0.00 -31.46 -5.63
CA LYS A 103 -0.89 -31.10 -4.51
C LYS A 103 -0.67 -29.66 -4.03
N GLY A 104 0.48 -29.07 -4.34
CA GLY A 104 0.82 -27.69 -3.98
C GLY A 104 1.25 -27.51 -2.51
N MET A 105 1.54 -26.25 -2.14
CA MET A 105 1.91 -25.84 -0.78
C MET A 105 0.68 -25.72 0.14
N ARG A 106 -0.01 -26.83 0.33
CA ARG A 106 -1.21 -26.95 1.16
C ARG A 106 -1.05 -28.18 2.06
N PRO A 107 -1.84 -28.33 3.15
CA PRO A 107 -1.75 -29.48 4.05
C PRO A 107 -1.70 -30.83 3.35
N GLU A 108 -2.42 -31.00 2.25
CA GLU A 108 -2.48 -32.26 1.50
C GLU A 108 -1.16 -32.60 0.79
N GLY A 109 -0.33 -31.60 0.50
CA GLY A 109 0.92 -31.69 -0.26
C GLY A 109 2.20 -31.55 0.56
N VAL A 110 2.13 -30.97 1.76
CA VAL A 110 3.28 -30.77 2.67
C VAL A 110 3.20 -31.78 3.82
N TYR A 111 4.28 -32.51 4.05
CA TYR A 111 4.37 -33.52 5.11
C TYR A 111 5.48 -33.18 6.10
N VAL A 112 5.28 -33.56 7.36
CA VAL A 112 6.23 -33.40 8.47
C VAL A 112 6.25 -34.67 9.32
N ARG A 113 7.40 -34.98 9.95
CA ARG A 113 7.48 -36.07 10.93
C ARG A 113 6.81 -35.66 12.23
N GLN A 114 5.96 -36.54 12.76
CA GLN A 114 5.39 -36.44 14.10
C GLN A 114 5.56 -37.79 14.80
N GLY A 115 6.62 -37.90 15.60
CA GLY A 115 7.05 -39.21 16.13
C GLY A 115 7.48 -40.13 14.99
N TYR A 116 6.89 -41.32 14.90
CA TYR A 116 7.25 -42.35 13.92
C TYR A 116 6.52 -42.20 12.58
N SER A 117 5.61 -41.24 12.44
CA SER A 117 4.73 -41.15 11.27
C SER A 117 4.89 -39.83 10.53
N SER A 118 4.75 -39.89 9.21
CA SER A 118 4.64 -38.73 8.34
C SER A 118 3.19 -38.27 8.23
N VAL A 119 2.91 -37.05 8.68
CA VAL A 119 1.56 -36.47 8.70
C VAL A 119 1.48 -35.20 7.85
N PRO A 120 0.30 -34.88 7.29
CA PRO A 120 0.02 -33.58 6.68
C PRO A 120 0.38 -32.43 7.62
N ALA A 121 1.11 -31.43 7.11
CA ALA A 121 1.44 -30.23 7.87
C ALA A 121 0.22 -29.32 8.01
N THR A 122 0.07 -28.66 9.17
CA THR A 122 -0.96 -27.63 9.34
C THR A 122 -0.59 -26.36 8.56
N ASP A 123 -1.58 -25.53 8.21
CA ASP A 123 -1.33 -24.22 7.58
C ASP A 123 -0.36 -23.35 8.41
N THR A 124 -0.44 -23.45 9.74
CA THR A 124 0.46 -22.77 10.67
C THR A 124 1.89 -23.27 10.58
N ALA A 125 2.10 -24.58 10.45
CA ALA A 125 3.42 -25.16 10.27
C ALA A 125 4.04 -24.79 8.91
N ILE A 126 3.22 -24.80 7.85
CA ILE A 126 3.63 -24.38 6.50
C ILE A 126 4.10 -22.93 6.51
N ARG A 127 3.30 -22.01 7.07
CA ARG A 127 3.67 -20.59 7.20
C ARG A 127 4.95 -20.39 8.00
N ARG A 128 5.13 -21.15 9.08
CA ARG A 128 6.35 -21.09 9.90
C ARG A 128 7.59 -21.50 9.08
N MET A 129 7.50 -22.58 8.30
CA MET A 129 8.61 -23.03 7.45
C MET A 129 8.99 -21.98 6.40
N ILE A 130 8.01 -21.34 5.75
CA ILE A 130 8.26 -20.26 4.78
C ILE A 130 8.98 -19.10 5.49
N LYS A 131 8.50 -18.70 6.66
CA LYS A 131 9.12 -17.61 7.42
C LYS A 131 10.55 -17.92 7.85
N GLU A 132 10.83 -19.16 8.27
CA GLU A 132 12.17 -19.58 8.68
C GLU A 132 13.19 -19.61 7.53
N THR A 133 12.73 -19.73 6.28
CA THR A 133 13.59 -19.95 5.11
C THR A 133 13.69 -18.72 4.22
N ASP A 134 12.57 -18.04 3.98
CA ASP A 134 12.48 -16.88 3.09
C ASP A 134 12.72 -15.56 3.85
N GLY A 135 12.61 -15.56 5.18
CA GLY A 135 12.85 -14.38 6.04
C GLY A 135 11.59 -13.61 6.44
N ASP A 136 11.77 -12.34 6.81
CA ASP A 136 10.70 -11.47 7.35
C ASP A 136 10.09 -10.51 6.31
N HIS A 137 10.66 -10.39 5.11
CA HIS A 137 10.15 -9.50 4.06
C HIS A 137 8.98 -10.17 3.34
N PHE A 138 7.79 -9.58 3.46
CA PHE A 138 6.56 -10.19 2.94
C PHE A 138 6.64 -10.51 1.45
N GLU A 139 7.18 -9.61 0.63
CA GLU A 139 7.17 -9.74 -0.83
C GLU A 139 8.10 -10.85 -1.36
N ASP A 140 9.20 -11.11 -0.65
CA ASP A 140 10.20 -12.14 -0.98
C ASP A 140 9.68 -13.56 -0.69
N MET A 141 8.78 -13.69 0.30
CA MET A 141 8.22 -14.97 0.70
C MET A 141 7.45 -15.63 -0.44
N ARG A 142 7.57 -16.95 -0.55
CA ARG A 142 6.78 -17.75 -1.51
C ARG A 142 5.29 -17.60 -1.24
N SER A 143 4.51 -17.45 -2.31
CA SER A 143 3.07 -17.41 -2.20
C SER A 143 2.52 -18.79 -1.87
N LEU A 144 1.61 -18.85 -0.90
CA LEU A 144 0.85 -20.08 -0.65
C LEU A 144 -0.06 -20.44 -1.83
N ASN A 145 -0.49 -19.44 -2.61
CA ASN A 145 -1.25 -19.66 -3.83
C ASN A 145 -0.30 -19.65 -5.04
N GLN A 146 -0.12 -20.81 -5.66
CA GLN A 146 0.69 -20.95 -6.89
C GLN A 146 -0.17 -20.93 -8.16
N ASP A 147 -1.50 -20.94 -8.04
CA ASP A 147 -2.45 -20.85 -9.15
C ASP A 147 -2.75 -19.37 -9.46
N LEU A 148 -1.72 -18.62 -9.87
CA LEU A 148 -1.79 -17.18 -10.11
C LEU A 148 -1.97 -16.83 -11.59
N THR A 149 -2.81 -15.84 -11.85
CA THR A 149 -3.09 -15.23 -13.16
C THR A 149 -2.74 -13.75 -13.13
N PHE A 150 -2.40 -13.18 -14.29
CA PHE A 150 -1.78 -11.85 -14.38
C PHE A 150 -2.37 -11.00 -15.50
N GLU A 151 -3.67 -11.12 -15.78
CA GLU A 151 -4.30 -10.42 -16.89
C GLU A 151 -4.33 -8.90 -16.68
N ALA A 152 -4.55 -8.43 -15.45
CA ALA A 152 -4.40 -7.02 -15.10
C ALA A 152 -2.96 -6.53 -15.30
N ALA A 153 -1.96 -7.27 -14.79
CA ALA A 153 -0.56 -6.87 -14.93
C ALA A 153 -0.12 -6.87 -16.41
N LYS A 154 -0.47 -7.89 -17.20
CA LYS A 154 -0.18 -7.93 -18.64
C LYS A 154 -0.72 -6.70 -19.37
N ARG A 155 -1.96 -6.28 -19.07
CA ARG A 155 -2.55 -5.08 -19.66
C ARG A 155 -1.76 -3.82 -19.29
N GLU A 156 -1.36 -3.70 -18.03
CA GLU A 156 -0.61 -2.54 -17.52
C GLU A 156 0.80 -2.41 -18.11
N PHE A 157 1.50 -3.53 -18.27
CA PHE A 157 2.80 -3.57 -18.95
C PHE A 157 2.65 -3.27 -20.45
N SER A 158 1.63 -3.85 -21.09
CA SER A 158 1.38 -3.65 -22.52
C SER A 158 1.02 -2.20 -22.86
N SER A 159 0.25 -1.51 -22.01
CA SER A 159 -0.10 -0.10 -22.20
C SER A 159 1.14 0.82 -22.16
N ARG A 160 2.22 0.35 -21.56
CA ARG A 160 3.54 1.02 -21.48
C ARG A 160 4.55 0.48 -22.48
N GLN A 161 4.12 -0.34 -23.46
CA GLN A 161 4.98 -0.94 -24.47
C GLN A 161 6.08 -1.84 -23.86
N MET A 162 5.77 -2.48 -22.72
CA MET A 162 6.66 -3.41 -22.04
C MET A 162 6.14 -4.83 -22.17
N GLU A 163 7.05 -5.77 -22.36
CA GLU A 163 6.72 -7.20 -22.34
C GLU A 163 6.50 -7.69 -20.89
N PHE A 164 5.57 -8.63 -20.72
CA PHE A 164 5.32 -9.30 -19.46
C PHE A 164 5.23 -10.81 -19.67
N GLY A 165 6.40 -11.45 -19.79
CA GLY A 165 6.55 -12.90 -19.90
C GLY A 165 7.32 -13.51 -18.73
N VAL A 166 7.61 -14.81 -18.83
CA VAL A 166 8.32 -15.57 -17.77
C VAL A 166 9.69 -14.98 -17.46
N GLN A 167 10.41 -14.47 -18.47
CA GLN A 167 11.71 -13.83 -18.25
C GLN A 167 11.59 -12.57 -17.41
N GLN A 168 10.63 -11.69 -17.73
CA GLN A 168 10.39 -10.47 -16.96
C GLN A 168 9.89 -10.80 -15.55
N MET A 169 9.02 -11.80 -15.39
CA MET A 169 8.61 -12.29 -14.07
C MET A 169 9.80 -12.70 -13.21
N ARG A 170 10.78 -13.41 -13.78
CA ARG A 170 12.01 -13.77 -13.07
C ARG A 170 12.90 -12.58 -12.76
N THR A 171 13.05 -11.65 -13.70
CA THR A 171 13.84 -10.42 -13.48
C THR A 171 13.24 -9.52 -12.40
N LEU A 172 11.91 -9.49 -12.31
CA LEU A 172 11.15 -8.76 -11.30
C LEU A 172 10.92 -9.57 -10.02
N LYS A 173 11.52 -10.77 -9.91
CA LYS A 173 11.41 -11.67 -8.76
C LYS A 173 9.96 -12.06 -8.37
N LEU A 174 9.05 -11.98 -9.34
CA LEU A 174 7.70 -12.52 -9.23
C LEU A 174 7.70 -14.04 -9.18
N MET A 175 8.70 -14.65 -9.81
CA MET A 175 8.86 -16.09 -9.91
C MET A 175 10.35 -16.46 -9.85
N ASP A 176 10.69 -17.55 -9.18
CA ASP A 176 12.05 -18.07 -9.15
C ASP A 176 12.43 -18.86 -10.43
N LYS A 177 13.62 -19.47 -10.38
CA LYS A 177 14.13 -20.34 -11.46
C LYS A 177 13.29 -21.63 -11.64
N GLU A 178 12.61 -22.08 -10.58
CA GLU A 178 11.86 -23.35 -10.52
C GLU A 178 10.39 -23.21 -10.90
N GLY A 179 9.92 -21.96 -11.05
CA GLY A 179 8.54 -21.66 -11.42
C GLY A 179 7.67 -21.26 -10.23
N ILE A 180 8.23 -21.09 -9.03
CA ILE A 180 7.49 -20.80 -7.81
C ILE A 180 7.28 -19.29 -7.69
N TYR A 181 6.03 -18.88 -7.51
CA TYR A 181 5.64 -17.49 -7.33
C TYR A 181 5.92 -16.98 -5.93
N SER A 182 6.39 -15.73 -5.84
CA SER A 182 6.53 -14.96 -4.60
C SER A 182 5.22 -14.27 -4.20
N ASN A 183 5.18 -13.69 -3.02
CA ASN A 183 4.07 -12.84 -2.58
C ASN A 183 4.02 -11.54 -3.38
N LEU A 184 5.14 -11.04 -3.91
CA LEU A 184 5.10 -9.97 -4.91
C LEU A 184 4.25 -10.36 -6.13
N ALA A 185 4.41 -11.61 -6.61
CA ALA A 185 3.52 -12.14 -7.64
C ALA A 185 2.06 -12.18 -7.19
N LEU A 186 1.77 -12.58 -5.95
CA LEU A 186 0.41 -12.52 -5.41
C LEU A 186 -0.17 -11.10 -5.47
N LEU A 187 0.61 -10.09 -5.10
CA LEU A 187 0.20 -8.68 -5.12
C LEU A 187 -0.13 -8.18 -6.54
N LEU A 188 0.65 -8.60 -7.54
CA LEU A 188 0.43 -8.23 -8.94
C LEU A 188 -0.58 -9.14 -9.67
N SER A 189 -0.93 -10.28 -9.09
CA SER A 189 -1.88 -11.24 -9.66
C SER A 189 -3.33 -10.78 -9.55
N ASP A 190 -4.20 -11.37 -10.37
CA ASP A 190 -5.65 -11.17 -10.28
C ASP A 190 -6.24 -11.77 -8.98
N GLN A 191 -5.47 -12.60 -8.25
CA GLN A 191 -5.83 -13.24 -6.98
C GLN A 191 -5.35 -12.47 -5.75
N CYS A 192 -4.86 -11.24 -5.90
CA CYS A 192 -4.44 -10.40 -4.78
C CYS A 192 -5.58 -10.26 -3.75
N VAL A 193 -5.27 -10.62 -2.50
CA VAL A 193 -6.23 -10.63 -1.38
C VAL A 193 -6.34 -9.28 -0.67
N HIS A 194 -5.41 -8.37 -0.93
CA HIS A 194 -5.38 -7.05 -0.31
C HIS A 194 -6.30 -6.09 -1.06
N THR A 195 -7.03 -5.25 -0.32
CA THR A 195 -7.98 -4.30 -0.91
C THR A 195 -7.63 -2.86 -0.56
N ILE A 196 -8.15 -1.93 -1.36
CA ILE A 196 -8.22 -0.48 -1.06
C ILE A 196 -9.69 -0.10 -0.92
N LYS A 197 -10.04 0.61 0.15
CA LYS A 197 -11.39 1.11 0.40
C LYS A 197 -11.40 2.62 0.29
N VAL A 198 -12.28 3.15 -0.55
CA VAL A 198 -12.50 4.58 -0.68
C VAL A 198 -13.89 4.91 -0.14
N ALA A 199 -13.97 5.90 0.75
CA ALA A 199 -15.22 6.41 1.30
C ALA A 199 -15.34 7.91 1.04
N VAL A 200 -16.52 8.35 0.63
CA VAL A 200 -16.85 9.76 0.39
C VAL A 200 -17.81 10.20 1.49
N PHE A 201 -17.46 11.26 2.20
CA PHE A 201 -18.23 11.78 3.32
C PHE A 201 -18.92 13.10 2.96
N GLN A 202 -20.01 13.39 3.66
CA GLN A 202 -20.62 14.72 3.66
C GLN A 202 -20.01 15.57 4.79
N GLY A 203 -19.55 16.77 4.45
CA GLY A 203 -18.91 17.67 5.40
C GLY A 203 -17.47 17.28 5.73
N THR A 204 -17.05 17.60 6.95
CA THR A 204 -15.68 17.41 7.44
C THR A 204 -15.50 16.18 8.33
N ASP A 205 -16.59 15.52 8.67
CA ASP A 205 -16.67 14.48 9.69
C ASP A 205 -17.10 13.15 9.07
N GLN A 206 -16.83 12.03 9.76
CA GLN A 206 -17.10 10.68 9.26
C GLN A 206 -18.54 10.19 9.56
N ASN A 207 -19.49 11.09 9.78
CA ASN A 207 -20.83 10.75 10.26
C ASN A 207 -21.77 10.28 9.13
N VAL A 208 -21.63 10.82 7.92
CA VAL A 208 -22.55 10.58 6.81
C VAL A 208 -21.75 10.17 5.58
N PHE A 209 -21.95 8.92 5.15
CA PHE A 209 -21.40 8.39 3.90
C PHE A 209 -22.26 8.85 2.72
N LYS A 210 -21.63 9.47 1.72
CA LYS A 210 -22.22 9.74 0.41
C LYS A 210 -22.05 8.53 -0.52
N ASP A 211 -20.85 7.97 -0.53
CA ASP A 211 -20.51 6.81 -1.36
C ASP A 211 -19.38 6.00 -0.69
N ARG A 212 -19.28 4.72 -1.03
CA ARG A 212 -18.19 3.83 -0.61
C ARG A 212 -17.95 2.78 -1.68
N ARG A 213 -16.68 2.58 -2.01
CA ARG A 213 -16.24 1.52 -2.93
C ARG A 213 -15.05 0.75 -2.36
N GLU A 214 -15.05 -0.55 -2.58
CA GLU A 214 -13.93 -1.42 -2.28
C GLU A 214 -13.35 -1.94 -3.60
N PHE A 215 -12.03 -1.81 -3.74
CA PHE A 215 -11.27 -2.18 -4.93
C PHE A 215 -10.46 -3.44 -4.62
N THR A 216 -10.53 -4.40 -5.53
CA THR A 216 -9.97 -5.76 -5.37
C THR A 216 -9.22 -6.18 -6.64
N GLY A 217 -8.52 -7.31 -6.59
CA GLY A 217 -7.72 -7.80 -7.72
C GLY A 217 -6.31 -7.23 -7.71
N SER A 218 -5.58 -7.34 -8.82
CA SER A 218 -4.18 -6.88 -8.91
C SER A 218 -3.99 -5.45 -8.39
N ILE A 219 -2.88 -5.19 -7.67
CA ILE A 219 -2.55 -3.84 -7.20
C ILE A 219 -2.54 -2.82 -8.35
N LEU A 220 -2.08 -3.21 -9.53
CA LEU A 220 -2.02 -2.32 -10.70
C LEU A 220 -3.43 -1.95 -11.20
N GLN A 221 -4.37 -2.88 -11.14
CA GLN A 221 -5.77 -2.60 -11.42
C GLN A 221 -6.37 -1.68 -10.35
N GLN A 222 -6.17 -2.01 -9.07
CA GLN A 222 -6.67 -1.19 -7.95
C GLN A 222 -6.14 0.24 -8.04
N MET A 223 -4.86 0.44 -8.38
CA MET A 223 -4.25 1.75 -8.56
C MET A 223 -5.02 2.59 -9.59
N ASN A 224 -5.23 2.05 -10.79
CA ASN A 224 -5.93 2.77 -11.86
C ASN A 224 -7.39 3.06 -11.49
N GLU A 225 -8.11 2.06 -11.00
CA GLU A 225 -9.53 2.22 -10.65
C GLU A 225 -9.74 3.20 -9.48
N VAL A 226 -8.86 3.20 -8.49
CA VAL A 226 -8.88 4.14 -7.38
C VAL A 226 -8.57 5.56 -7.88
N TYR A 227 -7.57 5.71 -8.75
CA TYR A 227 -7.21 7.02 -9.31
C TYR A 227 -8.39 7.61 -10.09
N ASP A 228 -8.99 6.84 -11.00
CA ASP A 228 -10.16 7.27 -11.78
C ASP A 228 -11.34 7.64 -10.86
N TYR A 229 -11.55 6.86 -9.81
CA TYR A 229 -12.60 7.13 -8.83
C TYR A 229 -12.36 8.44 -8.06
N ILE A 230 -11.11 8.72 -7.67
CA ILE A 230 -10.75 10.00 -7.03
C ILE A 230 -10.90 11.15 -8.03
N ASP A 231 -10.49 10.98 -9.29
CA ASP A 231 -10.59 12.03 -10.31
C ASP A 231 -12.04 12.44 -10.59
N ILE A 232 -12.98 11.47 -10.61
CA ILE A 232 -14.43 11.75 -10.70
C ILE A 232 -14.91 12.64 -9.54
N HIS A 233 -14.31 12.52 -8.36
CA HIS A 233 -14.64 13.31 -7.17
C HIS A 233 -13.78 14.58 -7.04
N ASN A 234 -12.77 14.76 -7.89
CA ASN A 234 -11.88 15.92 -7.90
C ASN A 234 -12.46 17.02 -8.79
N GLN A 235 -13.34 17.85 -8.23
CA GLN A 235 -14.12 18.79 -9.01
C GLN A 235 -13.23 19.92 -9.56
N THR A 236 -13.60 20.43 -10.73
CA THR A 236 -12.96 21.60 -11.35
C THR A 236 -13.80 22.83 -11.04
N HIS A 237 -13.22 23.78 -10.32
CA HIS A 237 -13.79 25.10 -10.12
C HIS A 237 -13.22 26.07 -11.15
N ALA A 238 -14.08 26.85 -11.81
CA ALA A 238 -13.67 27.87 -12.76
C ALA A 238 -13.89 29.26 -12.15
N THR A 239 -12.81 30.02 -12.00
CA THR A 239 -12.84 31.41 -11.54
C THR A 239 -12.43 32.32 -12.69
N ILE A 240 -13.04 33.51 -12.80
CA ILE A 240 -12.69 34.49 -13.83
C ILE A 240 -11.76 35.53 -13.20
N GLU A 241 -10.47 35.46 -13.51
CA GLU A 241 -9.50 36.49 -13.14
C GLU A 241 -9.31 37.46 -14.31
N LYS A 242 -9.85 38.66 -14.19
CA LYS A 242 -9.84 39.72 -15.23
C LYS A 242 -10.50 39.27 -16.54
N LEU A 243 -9.68 38.93 -17.54
CA LEU A 243 -10.11 38.48 -18.87
C LEU A 243 -9.85 36.97 -19.09
N LEU A 244 -9.33 36.27 -18.08
CA LEU A 244 -8.91 34.89 -18.18
C LEU A 244 -9.76 34.02 -17.25
N ARG A 245 -10.34 32.96 -17.80
CA ARG A 245 -10.93 31.87 -17.01
C ARG A 245 -9.80 30.97 -16.54
N VAL A 246 -9.67 30.80 -15.24
CA VAL A 246 -8.71 29.91 -14.59
C VAL A 246 -9.49 28.75 -14.00
N GLU A 247 -9.14 27.53 -14.38
CA GLU A 247 -9.74 26.30 -13.87
C GLU A 247 -8.80 25.66 -12.86
N ILE A 248 -9.30 25.46 -11.64
CA ILE A 248 -8.55 24.91 -10.52
C ILE A 248 -9.28 23.68 -9.99
N ARG A 249 -8.60 22.53 -10.05
CA ARG A 249 -9.04 21.28 -9.43
C ARG A 249 -8.97 21.39 -7.90
N ASP A 250 -9.86 20.70 -7.20
CA ASP A 250 -9.85 20.63 -5.73
C ASP A 250 -8.51 20.17 -5.17
N TYR A 251 -7.90 19.18 -5.84
CA TYR A 251 -6.59 18.65 -5.50
C TYR A 251 -5.67 18.62 -6.73
N PRO A 252 -4.40 19.03 -6.61
CA PRO A 252 -3.43 18.87 -7.70
C PRO A 252 -3.24 17.40 -8.05
N GLU A 253 -3.33 17.06 -9.34
CA GLU A 253 -3.20 15.68 -9.83
C GLU A 253 -1.88 15.02 -9.40
N ILE A 254 -0.78 15.77 -9.44
CA ILE A 254 0.54 15.31 -8.97
C ILE A 254 0.48 14.89 -7.50
N ALA A 255 -0.21 15.64 -6.65
CA ALA A 255 -0.28 15.32 -5.23
C ALA A 255 -1.13 14.07 -4.96
N VAL A 256 -2.27 13.93 -5.65
CA VAL A 256 -3.15 12.75 -5.57
C VAL A 256 -2.40 11.50 -6.04
N ARG A 257 -1.72 11.59 -7.19
CA ARG A 257 -0.92 10.51 -7.77
C ARG A 257 0.17 10.06 -6.81
N GLU A 258 1.01 10.97 -6.33
CA GLU A 258 2.12 10.64 -5.42
C GLU A 258 1.60 10.08 -4.07
N ALA A 259 0.49 10.59 -3.54
CA ALA A 259 -0.11 10.07 -2.31
C ALA A 259 -0.68 8.65 -2.48
N LEU A 260 -1.32 8.36 -3.62
CA LEU A 260 -1.83 7.03 -3.94
C LEU A 260 -0.68 6.01 -4.12
N LEU A 261 0.36 6.39 -4.86
CA LEU A 261 1.52 5.53 -5.07
C LEU A 261 2.26 5.27 -3.75
N ASN A 262 2.36 6.28 -2.88
CA ASN A 262 2.94 6.12 -1.55
C ASN A 262 2.12 5.16 -0.68
N LEU A 263 0.78 5.27 -0.71
CA LEU A 263 -0.14 4.36 -0.02
C LEU A 263 0.09 2.90 -0.44
N ILE A 264 0.36 2.65 -1.72
CA ILE A 264 0.56 1.30 -2.26
C ILE A 264 1.97 0.78 -1.92
N VAL A 265 3.01 1.52 -2.32
CA VAL A 265 4.40 1.03 -2.26
C VAL A 265 4.91 0.88 -0.82
N HIS A 266 4.46 1.72 0.12
CA HIS A 266 4.97 1.71 1.50
C HIS A 266 4.07 0.98 2.50
N ARG A 267 2.99 0.34 2.05
CA ARG A 267 2.06 -0.39 2.92
C ARG A 267 2.67 -1.65 3.50
N GLU A 268 2.29 -1.98 4.74
CA GLU A 268 2.63 -3.26 5.35
C GLU A 268 1.66 -4.37 4.88
N TYR A 269 2.11 -5.18 3.93
CA TYR A 269 1.33 -6.27 3.34
C TYR A 269 1.32 -7.56 4.17
N SER A 270 2.17 -7.68 5.19
CA SER A 270 2.09 -8.82 6.12
C SER A 270 0.77 -8.84 6.93
N PHE A 271 0.07 -7.70 7.03
CA PHE A 271 -1.25 -7.61 7.65
C PHE A 271 -2.40 -7.58 6.62
N HIS A 272 -3.50 -8.24 6.95
CA HIS A 272 -4.70 -8.31 6.10
C HIS A 272 -5.58 -7.04 6.19
N ALA A 273 -4.99 -5.86 6.43
CA ALA A 273 -5.72 -4.61 6.58
C ALA A 273 -5.79 -3.84 5.26
N SER A 274 -6.97 -3.33 4.88
CA SER A 274 -7.17 -2.52 3.67
C SER A 274 -6.43 -1.18 3.73
N GLY A 275 -5.97 -0.67 2.58
CA GLY A 275 -5.63 0.75 2.46
C GLY A 275 -6.92 1.57 2.51
N LEU A 276 -6.93 2.68 3.23
CA LEU A 276 -8.13 3.50 3.41
C LEU A 276 -7.93 4.87 2.79
N ILE A 277 -8.88 5.29 1.97
CA ILE A 277 -8.91 6.63 1.38
C ILE A 277 -10.24 7.27 1.74
N SER A 278 -10.20 8.48 2.30
CA SER A 278 -11.39 9.22 2.72
C SER A 278 -11.45 10.57 2.02
N ILE A 279 -12.52 10.81 1.27
CA ILE A 279 -12.78 12.07 0.57
C ILE A 279 -13.79 12.86 1.41
N PHE A 280 -13.38 14.04 1.88
CA PHE A 280 -14.21 15.01 2.60
C PHE A 280 -14.38 16.28 1.78
N ASP A 281 -15.35 17.12 2.15
CA ASP A 281 -15.57 18.39 1.45
C ASP A 281 -14.34 19.34 1.53
N ASN A 282 -13.47 19.18 2.53
CA ASN A 282 -12.29 20.03 2.75
C ASN A 282 -10.93 19.36 2.57
N ARG A 283 -10.86 18.03 2.44
CA ARG A 283 -9.59 17.28 2.39
C ARG A 283 -9.75 15.85 1.87
N LEU A 284 -8.67 15.32 1.34
CA LEU A 284 -8.51 13.94 0.93
C LEU A 284 -7.48 13.29 1.85
N GLU A 285 -7.81 12.17 2.47
CA GLU A 285 -6.93 11.45 3.39
C GLU A 285 -6.56 10.08 2.82
N PHE A 286 -5.28 9.75 2.80
CA PHE A 286 -4.75 8.42 2.49
C PHE A 286 -4.16 7.82 3.76
N VAL A 287 -4.62 6.64 4.15
CA VAL A 287 -4.21 5.96 5.38
C VAL A 287 -3.78 4.52 5.06
N SER A 288 -2.52 4.20 5.32
CA SER A 288 -2.00 2.83 5.27
C SER A 288 -1.70 2.30 6.66
N VAL A 289 -1.82 0.98 6.79
CA VAL A 289 -1.27 0.25 7.94
C VAL A 289 0.23 0.07 7.75
N GLY A 290 0.97 0.27 8.83
CA GLY A 290 2.42 0.37 8.84
C GLY A 290 2.85 1.79 9.16
N GLY A 291 3.73 1.94 10.15
CA GLY A 291 4.45 3.20 10.39
C GLY A 291 5.70 3.30 9.52
N LEU A 292 6.52 4.31 9.82
CA LEU A 292 7.86 4.43 9.24
C LEU A 292 8.69 3.17 9.49
N VAL A 293 9.64 2.91 8.58
CA VAL A 293 10.59 1.80 8.75
C VAL A 293 11.39 2.03 10.03
N PRO A 294 11.63 0.99 10.87
CA PRO A 294 12.40 1.17 12.10
C PRO A 294 13.74 1.86 11.86
N GLY A 295 13.99 2.95 12.58
CA GLY A 295 15.22 3.75 12.43
C GLY A 295 15.13 4.91 11.44
N VAL A 296 13.98 5.13 10.78
CA VAL A 296 13.73 6.30 9.92
C VAL A 296 12.76 7.25 10.62
N GLU A 297 13.12 8.52 10.73
CA GLU A 297 12.25 9.58 11.25
C GLU A 297 11.57 10.37 10.12
N LEU A 298 10.51 11.11 10.43
CA LEU A 298 9.77 11.84 9.40
C LEU A 298 10.65 12.93 8.76
N GLU A 299 11.51 13.55 9.55
CA GLU A 299 12.50 14.54 9.15
C GLU A 299 13.45 14.00 8.08
N ASP A 300 13.90 12.75 8.22
CA ASP A 300 14.77 12.06 7.25
C ASP A 300 14.08 11.93 5.89
N VAL A 301 12.82 11.50 5.90
CA VAL A 301 12.02 11.33 4.67
C VAL A 301 11.80 12.68 3.99
N MET A 302 11.57 13.75 4.75
CA MET A 302 11.41 15.11 4.21
C MET A 302 12.68 15.66 3.53
N VAL A 303 13.86 15.21 3.96
CA VAL A 303 15.16 15.60 3.36
C VAL A 303 15.51 14.74 2.15
N GLY A 304 14.70 13.73 1.83
CA GLY A 304 14.82 12.90 0.62
C GLY A 304 15.38 11.50 0.87
N ILE A 305 15.50 11.06 2.12
CA ILE A 305 15.85 9.66 2.41
C ILE A 305 14.65 8.78 2.05
N SER A 306 14.85 7.89 1.09
CA SER A 306 13.82 6.97 0.61
C SER A 306 14.18 5.55 1.00
N VAL A 307 13.62 5.08 2.12
CA VAL A 307 13.66 3.66 2.50
C VAL A 307 12.30 3.06 2.23
N CYS A 308 12.25 2.11 1.30
CA CYS A 308 11.03 1.41 0.93
C CYS A 308 10.86 0.16 1.78
N ARG A 309 9.63 -0.11 2.22
CA ARG A 309 9.29 -1.36 2.91
C ARG A 309 9.19 -2.52 1.92
N ASN A 310 8.65 -2.24 0.74
CA ASN A 310 8.49 -3.18 -0.37
C ASN A 310 9.40 -2.69 -1.51
N GLU A 311 10.68 -3.06 -1.47
CA GLU A 311 11.70 -2.64 -2.43
C GLU A 311 11.45 -3.24 -3.81
N GLU A 312 10.98 -4.48 -3.89
CA GLU A 312 10.73 -5.17 -5.15
C GLU A 312 9.46 -4.64 -5.82
N LEU A 313 8.40 -4.37 -5.04
CA LEU A 313 7.23 -3.65 -5.53
C LEU A 313 7.60 -2.24 -6.01
N ALA A 314 8.47 -1.53 -5.29
CA ALA A 314 8.99 -0.24 -5.74
C ALA A 314 9.76 -0.36 -7.07
N ASP A 315 10.59 -1.39 -7.25
CA ASP A 315 11.31 -1.62 -8.53
C ASP A 315 10.34 -1.88 -9.70
N VAL A 316 9.27 -2.66 -9.48
CA VAL A 316 8.22 -2.84 -10.48
C VAL A 316 7.60 -1.49 -10.87
N PHE A 317 7.23 -0.67 -9.89
CA PHE A 317 6.63 0.64 -10.15
C PHE A 317 7.61 1.61 -10.83
N TYR A 318 8.89 1.54 -10.47
CA TYR A 318 9.95 2.34 -11.08
C TYR A 318 10.12 1.99 -12.57
N ARG A 319 10.17 0.69 -12.88
CA ARG A 319 10.27 0.19 -14.27
C ARG A 319 9.05 0.50 -15.11
N LEU A 320 7.87 0.56 -14.49
CA LEU A 320 6.63 1.01 -15.13
C LEU A 320 6.53 2.55 -15.25
N HIS A 321 7.58 3.28 -14.89
CA HIS A 321 7.62 4.75 -14.87
C HIS A 321 6.51 5.38 -14.01
N LEU A 322 6.05 4.65 -12.98
CA LEU A 322 5.07 5.12 -12.01
C LEU A 322 5.73 5.92 -10.89
N ILE A 323 6.95 5.55 -10.47
CA ILE A 323 7.68 6.27 -9.41
C ILE A 323 9.09 6.66 -9.86
N GLU A 324 9.70 7.60 -9.14
CA GLU A 324 11.12 7.96 -9.27
C GLU A 324 11.94 7.34 -8.14
N ALA A 325 13.20 6.99 -8.40
CA ALA A 325 14.08 6.36 -7.42
C ALA A 325 14.62 7.32 -6.33
N TYR A 326 14.42 8.64 -6.47
CA TYR A 326 15.14 9.67 -5.69
C TYR A 326 14.37 10.22 -4.49
N GLY A 327 13.35 9.52 -3.97
CA GLY A 327 12.61 9.98 -2.78
C GLY A 327 11.89 11.32 -2.96
N THR A 328 11.60 11.73 -4.19
CA THR A 328 11.06 13.04 -4.52
C THR A 328 9.54 13.15 -4.34
N GLY A 329 8.84 12.04 -4.12
CA GLY A 329 7.38 11.97 -4.11
C GLY A 329 6.74 12.93 -3.10
N LEU A 330 7.18 12.90 -1.84
CA LEU A 330 6.67 13.81 -0.81
C LEU A 330 7.01 15.28 -1.12
N THR A 331 8.20 15.54 -1.64
CA THR A 331 8.61 16.89 -2.07
C THR A 331 7.74 17.41 -3.22
N LYS A 332 7.34 16.55 -4.16
CA LYS A 332 6.38 16.89 -5.22
C LYS A 332 5.00 17.21 -4.67
N ILE A 333 4.52 16.44 -3.70
CA ILE A 333 3.27 16.75 -2.98
C ILE A 333 3.35 18.14 -2.35
N MET A 334 4.43 18.44 -1.60
CA MET A 334 4.59 19.75 -0.96
C MET A 334 4.72 20.89 -1.98
N ASN A 335 5.45 20.67 -3.06
CA ASN A 335 5.64 21.68 -4.12
C ASN A 335 4.36 21.97 -4.89
N ALA A 336 3.47 20.99 -5.06
CA ALA A 336 2.17 21.17 -5.71
C ALA A 336 1.28 22.19 -4.98
N TYR A 337 1.51 22.40 -3.69
CA TYR A 337 0.77 23.36 -2.85
C TYR A 337 1.54 24.67 -2.58
N LYS A 338 2.75 24.84 -3.11
CA LYS A 338 3.66 25.96 -2.77
C LYS A 338 3.05 27.35 -3.00
N ASN A 339 2.18 27.48 -4.00
CA ASN A 339 1.53 28.74 -4.38
C ASN A 339 0.10 28.87 -3.79
N THR A 340 -0.27 27.99 -2.87
CA THR A 340 -1.58 28.00 -2.21
C THR A 340 -1.43 28.37 -0.74
N ASP A 341 -2.51 28.79 -0.10
CA ASP A 341 -2.56 29.06 1.34
C ASP A 341 -2.70 27.80 2.19
N LYS A 342 -2.83 26.64 1.55
CA LYS A 342 -3.00 25.34 2.20
C LYS A 342 -1.74 24.49 2.04
N LYS A 343 -1.51 23.60 2.99
CA LYS A 343 -0.35 22.70 2.98
C LYS A 343 -0.77 21.27 3.30
N PRO A 344 -0.26 20.28 2.57
CA PRO A 344 -0.40 18.89 2.93
C PRO A 344 0.17 18.62 4.32
N VAL A 345 -0.45 17.68 5.02
CA VAL A 345 -0.01 17.24 6.36
C VAL A 345 0.27 15.75 6.30
N ILE A 346 1.38 15.34 6.89
CA ILE A 346 1.76 13.94 7.01
C ILE A 346 1.75 13.61 8.51
N GLU A 347 0.91 12.65 8.89
CA GLU A 347 0.77 12.19 10.26
C GLU A 347 1.25 10.75 10.33
N THR A 348 2.20 10.46 11.23
CA THR A 348 2.74 9.12 11.39
C THR A 348 2.65 8.68 12.84
N THR A 349 2.25 7.45 13.05
CA THR A 349 2.42 6.74 14.32
C THR A 349 3.27 5.50 14.10
N ARG A 350 3.50 4.70 15.15
CA ARG A 350 4.22 3.42 15.01
C ARG A 350 3.56 2.46 14.01
N ASN A 351 2.24 2.52 13.84
CA ASN A 351 1.48 1.53 13.10
C ASN A 351 0.66 2.11 11.94
N THR A 352 0.75 3.42 11.70
CA THR A 352 -0.08 4.10 10.72
C THR A 352 0.69 5.23 10.07
N PHE A 353 0.56 5.33 8.76
CA PHE A 353 1.06 6.44 7.97
C PHE A 353 -0.12 7.10 7.26
N LYS A 354 -0.27 8.40 7.43
CA LYS A 354 -1.41 9.17 6.90
C LYS A 354 -0.94 10.40 6.14
N ILE A 355 -1.39 10.54 4.89
CA ILE A 355 -1.20 11.75 4.08
C ILE A 355 -2.54 12.46 3.97
N ILE A 356 -2.56 13.75 4.29
CA ILE A 356 -3.74 14.62 4.20
C ILE A 356 -3.48 15.70 3.16
N LEU A 357 -4.28 15.68 2.10
CA LEU A 357 -4.28 16.70 1.05
C LEU A 357 -5.46 17.65 1.30
N PRO A 358 -5.24 18.94 1.60
CA PRO A 358 -6.34 19.89 1.76
C PRO A 358 -6.93 20.28 0.40
N ASN A 359 -8.25 20.40 0.30
CA ASN A 359 -8.92 20.88 -0.92
C ASN A 359 -8.58 22.37 -1.10
N ILE A 360 -8.03 22.77 -2.26
CA ILE A 360 -7.60 24.15 -2.54
C ILE A 360 -8.79 25.12 -2.58
N ASN A 361 -9.93 24.70 -3.11
CA ASN A 361 -11.11 25.52 -3.36
C ASN A 361 -11.96 25.78 -2.10
N THR A 362 -11.76 25.06 -0.99
CA THR A 362 -12.55 25.29 0.23
C THR A 362 -12.34 26.71 0.77
N GLY A 363 -13.40 27.52 0.80
CA GLY A 363 -13.36 28.90 1.30
C GLY A 363 -12.98 29.96 0.26
N TYR A 364 -12.78 29.59 -1.01
CA TYR A 364 -12.50 30.55 -2.10
C TYR A 364 -13.69 31.51 -2.33
N GLU A 365 -14.92 31.02 -2.26
CA GLU A 365 -16.16 31.83 -2.36
C GLU A 365 -16.27 32.94 -1.29
N LYS A 366 -15.65 32.73 -0.12
CA LYS A 366 -15.61 33.77 0.94
C LYS A 366 -14.59 34.85 0.65
N LYS A 367 -13.45 34.50 0.04
CA LYS A 367 -12.41 35.47 -0.34
C LYS A 367 -12.84 36.37 -1.49
N GLU A 368 -13.58 35.84 -2.46
CA GLU A 368 -14.09 36.65 -3.58
C GLU A 368 -15.06 37.74 -3.09
N ASN A 369 -15.94 37.42 -2.13
CA ASN A 369 -16.82 38.41 -1.51
C ASN A 369 -16.06 39.44 -0.66
N GLU A 370 -15.01 39.03 0.06
CA GLU A 370 -14.16 39.96 0.82
C GLU A 370 -13.27 40.83 -0.08
N GLU A 371 -12.76 40.31 -1.20
CA GLU A 371 -11.95 41.08 -2.17
C GLU A 371 -12.79 42.06 -2.98
N ILE A 372 -14.02 41.70 -3.37
CA ILE A 372 -14.98 42.63 -3.99
C ILE A 372 -15.31 43.78 -3.02
N GLU A 373 -15.53 43.50 -1.74
CA GLU A 373 -15.70 44.55 -0.71
C GLU A 373 -14.46 45.46 -0.60
N ILE A 374 -13.24 44.91 -0.71
CA ILE A 374 -11.99 45.68 -0.61
C ILE A 374 -11.74 46.50 -1.90
N GLU A 375 -12.16 46.02 -3.06
CA GLU A 375 -11.97 46.69 -4.34
C GLU A 375 -12.97 47.85 -4.53
N GLU A 376 -14.22 47.72 -4.06
CA GLU A 376 -15.14 48.86 -3.93
C GLU A 376 -14.59 49.94 -2.96
N ILE A 377 -13.89 49.53 -1.89
CA ILE A 377 -13.25 50.45 -0.95
C ILE A 377 -12.03 51.18 -1.59
N ARG A 378 -11.35 50.57 -2.57
CA ARG A 378 -10.19 51.18 -3.26
C ARG A 378 -10.56 52.31 -4.23
N ILE A 379 -11.81 52.36 -4.71
CA ILE A 379 -12.30 53.40 -5.63
C ILE A 379 -12.69 54.69 -4.86
N LEU A 380 -12.75 54.64 -3.54
CA LEU A 380 -13.12 55.77 -2.68
C LEU A 380 -11.96 56.76 -2.46
N ASN A 381 -12.28 58.05 -2.40
CA ASN A 381 -11.30 59.09 -2.09
C ASN A 381 -10.64 58.80 -0.72
N GLY A 382 -9.35 59.12 -0.55
CA GLY A 382 -8.58 58.79 0.68
C GLY A 382 -9.18 59.27 2.01
N THR A 383 -10.11 60.24 1.98
CA THR A 383 -10.87 60.67 3.17
C THR A 383 -12.07 59.77 3.50
N GLU A 384 -12.73 59.19 2.49
CA GLU A 384 -13.87 58.28 2.64
C GLU A 384 -13.38 56.93 3.18
N ARG A 385 -12.25 56.43 2.66
CA ARG A 385 -11.57 55.23 3.16
C ARG A 385 -11.24 55.30 4.66
N ARG A 386 -10.69 56.43 5.12
CA ARG A 386 -10.36 56.63 6.54
C ARG A 386 -11.59 56.55 7.45
N VAL A 387 -12.74 57.03 6.97
CA VAL A 387 -14.00 56.96 7.73
C VAL A 387 -14.52 55.52 7.82
N LEU A 388 -14.42 54.74 6.74
CA LEU A 388 -14.84 53.34 6.74
C LEU A 388 -13.91 52.45 7.57
N GLU A 389 -12.59 52.65 7.49
CA GLU A 389 -11.63 51.94 8.37
C GLU A 389 -11.89 52.24 9.85
N TYR A 390 -12.21 53.49 10.17
CA TYR A 390 -12.59 53.88 11.52
C TYR A 390 -13.92 53.25 11.95
N ALA A 391 -14.92 53.20 11.07
CA ALA A 391 -16.19 52.50 11.32
C ALA A 391 -16.01 50.98 11.53
N LYS A 392 -15.11 50.34 10.77
CA LYS A 392 -14.76 48.92 10.93
C LYS A 392 -14.16 48.62 12.30
N ARG A 393 -13.28 49.51 12.78
CA ARG A 393 -12.60 49.34 14.08
C ARG A 393 -13.52 49.56 15.27
N TYR A 394 -14.40 50.56 15.22
CA TYR A 394 -15.19 50.99 16.39
C TYR A 394 -16.67 50.58 16.33
N GLN A 395 -17.11 49.93 15.25
CA GLN A 395 -18.46 49.37 15.03
C GLN A 395 -19.59 50.42 14.93
N ALA A 396 -19.47 51.56 15.61
CA ALA A 396 -20.38 52.71 15.53
C ALA A 396 -19.58 54.01 15.52
N ILE A 397 -19.97 54.93 14.63
CA ILE A 397 -19.31 56.24 14.49
C ILE A 397 -20.34 57.36 14.54
N THR A 398 -19.99 58.49 15.16
CA THR A 398 -20.82 59.69 15.17
C THR A 398 -20.26 60.75 14.23
N LYS A 399 -21.06 61.78 13.94
CA LYS A 399 -20.60 62.96 13.18
C LYS A 399 -19.38 63.64 13.83
N LYS A 400 -19.27 63.57 15.15
CA LYS A 400 -18.21 64.22 15.94
C LYS A 400 -16.89 63.46 15.78
N ASP A 401 -16.97 62.14 15.77
CA ASP A 401 -15.81 61.26 15.57
C ASP A 401 -15.21 61.46 14.18
N VAL A 402 -16.06 61.55 13.14
CA VAL A 402 -15.62 61.81 11.77
C VAL A 402 -15.04 63.21 11.59
N ALA A 403 -15.61 64.22 12.25
CA ALA A 403 -15.08 65.59 12.23
C ALA A 403 -13.67 65.65 12.84
N ASN A 404 -13.48 64.99 13.99
CA ASN A 404 -12.18 64.90 14.66
C ASN A 404 -11.17 64.09 13.84
N LEU A 405 -11.59 62.97 13.26
CA LEU A 405 -10.73 62.09 12.44
C LEU A 405 -10.19 62.83 11.21
N LEU A 406 -11.04 63.59 10.54
CA LEU A 406 -10.69 64.28 9.29
C LEU A 406 -10.16 65.71 9.48
N GLY A 407 -10.25 66.27 10.70
CA GLY A 407 -9.85 67.64 10.98
C GLY A 407 -10.75 68.68 10.28
N VAL A 408 -12.04 68.39 10.12
CA VAL A 408 -13.00 69.24 9.39
C VAL A 408 -14.19 69.63 10.27
N SER A 409 -14.96 70.64 9.85
CA SER A 409 -16.19 71.03 10.57
C SER A 409 -17.24 69.91 10.59
N GLU A 410 -18.06 69.85 11.63
CA GLU A 410 -19.15 68.85 11.75
C GLU A 410 -20.09 68.86 10.54
N SER A 411 -20.34 70.03 9.94
CA SER A 411 -21.15 70.18 8.73
C SER A 411 -20.51 69.47 7.52
N THR A 412 -19.19 69.54 7.39
CA THR A 412 -18.43 68.88 6.32
C THR A 412 -18.35 67.38 6.54
N ALA A 413 -18.16 66.95 7.79
CA ALA A 413 -18.21 65.54 8.18
C ALA A 413 -19.58 64.93 7.87
N LEU A 414 -20.66 65.61 8.22
CA LEU A 414 -22.02 65.14 7.94
C LEU A 414 -22.29 65.01 6.44
N ARG A 415 -21.79 65.93 5.61
CA ARG A 415 -21.92 65.84 4.14
C ARG A 415 -21.22 64.59 3.59
N LYS A 416 -20.02 64.26 4.10
CA LYS A 416 -19.29 63.05 3.72
C LYS A 416 -20.00 61.78 4.18
N ILE A 417 -20.49 61.75 5.42
CA ILE A 417 -21.27 60.62 5.94
C ILE A 417 -22.54 60.42 5.11
N LYS A 418 -23.29 61.48 4.79
CA LYS A 418 -24.48 61.37 3.94
C LYS A 418 -24.19 60.81 2.55
N LYS A 419 -23.03 61.13 1.98
CA LYS A 419 -22.58 60.53 0.72
C LYS A 419 -22.35 59.02 0.89
N LEU A 420 -21.60 58.61 1.92
CA LEU A 420 -21.37 57.19 2.22
C LEU A 420 -22.65 56.41 2.54
N VAL A 421 -23.64 57.05 3.18
CA VAL A 421 -24.97 56.46 3.40
C VAL A 421 -25.76 56.32 2.09
N LYS A 422 -25.68 57.33 1.21
CA LYS A 422 -26.29 57.27 -0.13
C LYS A 422 -25.68 56.17 -0.98
N ASP A 423 -24.36 55.98 -0.86
CA ASP A 423 -23.60 54.95 -1.57
C ASP A 423 -23.74 53.56 -0.90
N LYS A 424 -24.64 53.44 0.10
CA LYS A 424 -24.94 52.20 0.86
C LYS A 424 -23.79 51.61 1.67
N LEU A 425 -22.68 52.33 1.86
CA LEU A 425 -21.52 51.89 2.64
C LEU A 425 -21.71 52.08 4.15
N LEU A 426 -22.58 53.01 4.56
CA LEU A 426 -22.95 53.23 5.96
C LEU A 426 -24.47 53.21 6.13
N THR A 427 -24.93 52.70 7.28
CA THR A 427 -26.34 52.74 7.68
C THR A 427 -26.52 53.73 8.83
N GLN A 428 -27.51 54.63 8.73
CA GLN A 428 -27.86 55.56 9.80
C GLN A 428 -28.75 54.89 10.84
N CYS A 429 -28.31 54.93 12.10
CA CYS A 429 -29.01 54.36 13.24
C CYS A 429 -29.35 55.47 14.26
N GLY A 430 -30.50 55.36 14.92
CA GLY A 430 -30.98 56.33 15.92
C GLY A 430 -31.70 57.55 15.34
N LYS A 431 -32.14 58.47 16.22
CA LYS A 431 -32.89 59.69 15.85
C LYS A 431 -32.38 60.90 16.62
N ALA A 432 -32.33 62.06 15.95
CA ALA A 432 -31.92 63.35 16.53
C ALA A 432 -30.57 63.28 17.27
N ARG A 433 -30.54 63.46 18.60
CA ARG A 433 -29.31 63.50 19.41
C ARG A 433 -28.60 62.15 19.54
N SER A 434 -29.27 61.03 19.27
CA SER A 434 -28.69 59.67 19.33
C SER A 434 -28.32 59.10 17.97
N THR A 435 -28.05 59.94 16.97
CA THR A 435 -27.70 59.47 15.62
C THR A 435 -26.26 58.96 15.58
N TYR A 436 -26.07 57.70 15.20
CA TYR A 436 -24.79 57.07 14.90
C TYR A 436 -24.86 56.32 13.58
N TYR A 437 -23.71 55.95 13.03
CA TYR A 437 -23.61 55.26 11.74
C TYR A 437 -22.77 54.00 11.91
N THR A 438 -23.21 52.91 11.29
CA THR A 438 -22.49 51.62 11.28
C THR A 438 -22.19 51.24 9.84
N LEU A 439 -21.21 50.35 9.63
CA LEU A 439 -21.05 49.72 8.32
C LEU A 439 -22.34 48.97 7.96
N THR A 440 -22.75 49.11 6.70
CA THR A 440 -23.85 48.29 6.17
C THR A 440 -23.38 46.85 6.14
N LYS A 441 -24.24 45.93 6.60
CA LYS A 441 -23.98 44.48 6.61
C LYS A 441 -24.27 43.84 5.27
#